data_AF-A0A256WGF6-F1
#
_entry.id   AF-A0A256WGF6-F1
#
_cell.length_a   1.000
_cell.length_b   1.000
_cell.length_c   1.000
_cell.angle_alpha   90.00
_cell.angle_beta   90.00
_cell.angle_gamma   90.00
#
_symmetry.space_group_name_H-M   'P 1'
#
loop_
_entity.id
_entity.type
_entity.pdbx_description
1 polymer ?
#
loop_
_entity_poly.entity_id
_entity_poly.type
_entity_poly.pdbx_seq_one_letter_code
_entity_poly.pdbx_strand_id
1 'polypeptide(L)'
;MKKITNNKNALLLLSFAIYSFAIMAQDTTKPNFQDRMNSSFSAFQNSQQDSFESFQDKQQKAFEKFKKEVDKKWGAQNFLSSDSVSWVEYQNNNESRSAVNFKEGTATVEVILEADEIEDQEAVKEKLINAILILNESKGKLEDAETNDSPENQLSEEAILTDQLANEEGDKIDDSNIKEFAENIVEQKEITAEVIEGADGEARVMLSVTIPLAPDYLKVRAEKLLPLVSKYAYQYGIEPELILGIIHIESYFNPKAISHANAVGLMQLVPSSGGLDSYEYVYGKSVKPGE
;
A
#
# COMPACT_ATOMS: atom_id res chain seq x y z
N MET A 1 -33.44 45.73 33.03
CA MET A 1 -34.67 44.94 33.35
C MET A 1 -34.40 43.47 33.02
N LYS A 2 -34.77 42.58 33.95
CA LYS A 2 -34.99 41.10 33.86
C LYS A 2 -35.44 40.62 32.45
N LYS A 3 -35.23 39.40 31.93
CA LYS A 3 -35.13 38.00 32.45
C LYS A 3 -34.62 37.10 31.27
N ILE A 4 -33.68 36.16 31.46
CA ILE A 4 -33.84 34.68 31.64
C ILE A 4 -34.64 33.93 30.55
N THR A 5 -33.99 33.00 29.81
CA THR A 5 -34.27 31.53 29.86
C THR A 5 -33.16 30.66 29.22
N ASN A 6 -32.99 29.47 29.80
CA ASN A 6 -31.98 28.41 29.60
C ASN A 6 -32.31 27.39 28.49
N ASN A 7 -31.30 26.68 27.97
CA ASN A 7 -31.16 25.19 28.01
C ASN A 7 -29.84 24.74 27.31
N LYS A 8 -28.90 24.05 28.00
CA LYS A 8 -28.68 22.56 28.10
C LYS A 8 -28.00 21.97 26.85
N ASN A 9 -26.89 21.22 26.85
CA ASN A 9 -26.30 20.19 27.74
C ASN A 9 -24.77 20.12 27.47
N ALA A 10 -23.86 20.18 28.44
CA ALA A 10 -23.48 19.22 29.49
C ALA A 10 -22.27 18.34 29.08
N LEU A 11 -21.10 18.90 29.38
CA LEU A 11 -19.76 18.30 29.41
C LEU A 11 -19.70 17.31 30.59
N LEU A 12 -19.31 16.05 30.37
CA LEU A 12 -19.09 15.09 31.46
C LEU A 12 -17.57 14.88 31.67
N LEU A 13 -17.05 15.55 32.70
CA LEU A 13 -15.75 15.27 33.32
C LEU A 13 -15.93 14.07 34.27
N LEU A 14 -15.19 12.99 34.06
CA LEU A 14 -15.10 11.89 35.02
C LEU A 14 -13.98 12.21 36.03
N SER A 15 -14.37 12.68 37.21
CA SER A 15 -13.49 12.81 38.37
C SER A 15 -13.47 11.50 39.17
N PHE A 16 -12.26 11.06 39.51
CA PHE A 16 -12.00 10.00 40.50
C PHE A 16 -12.44 10.49 41.89
N ALA A 17 -13.25 9.68 42.60
CA ALA A 17 -13.47 9.84 44.03
C ALA A 17 -13.27 8.48 44.73
N ILE A 18 -12.30 8.45 45.64
CA ILE A 18 -12.02 7.35 46.57
C ILE A 18 -12.57 7.76 47.95
N TYR A 19 -13.13 6.78 48.68
CA TYR A 19 -13.39 6.64 50.14
C TYR A 19 -14.84 6.13 50.37
N SER A 20 -15.19 5.13 51.21
CA SER A 20 -14.52 4.10 52.03
C SER A 20 -15.61 3.16 52.62
N PHE A 21 -15.29 1.86 52.85
CA PHE A 21 -15.83 0.84 53.81
C PHE A 21 -17.28 0.92 54.35
N ALA A 22 -18.11 -0.12 54.54
CA ALA A 22 -18.05 -1.58 54.62
C ALA A 22 -19.52 -2.12 54.47
N ILE A 23 -19.81 -3.34 54.01
CA ILE A 23 -20.03 -4.57 54.82
C ILE A 23 -20.12 -5.72 53.81
N MET A 24 -19.44 -6.83 54.12
CA MET A 24 -19.46 -8.06 53.33
C MET A 24 -20.85 -8.71 53.34
N ALA A 25 -21.40 -8.93 52.15
CA ALA A 25 -22.11 -10.17 51.84
C ALA A 25 -21.28 -10.85 50.75
N GLN A 26 -20.47 -11.85 51.12
CA GLN A 26 -19.83 -12.73 50.15
C GLN A 26 -20.91 -13.58 49.49
N ASP A 27 -21.50 -13.03 48.44
CA ASP A 27 -22.20 -13.82 47.44
C ASP A 27 -21.13 -14.59 46.64
N THR A 28 -20.84 -15.83 47.04
CA THR A 28 -19.81 -16.70 46.46
C THR A 28 -20.12 -17.13 45.01
N THR A 29 -21.17 -16.58 44.41
CA THR A 29 -21.59 -16.85 43.03
C THR A 29 -21.10 -15.80 42.02
N LYS A 30 -20.47 -14.70 42.48
CA LYS A 30 -19.94 -13.66 41.59
C LYS A 30 -18.44 -13.87 41.37
N PRO A 31 -17.97 -14.00 40.11
CA PRO A 31 -16.54 -14.13 39.83
C PRO A 31 -15.78 -12.96 40.44
N ASN A 32 -14.60 -13.25 40.99
CA ASN A 32 -13.79 -12.25 41.66
C ASN A 32 -13.37 -11.16 40.63
N PHE A 33 -12.91 -10.00 41.11
CA PHE A 33 -12.53 -8.90 40.22
C PHE A 33 -11.45 -9.31 39.19
N GLN A 34 -10.49 -10.16 39.59
CA GLN A 34 -9.44 -10.66 38.73
C GLN A 34 -10.00 -11.54 37.60
N ASP A 35 -10.96 -12.43 37.91
CA ASP A 35 -11.61 -13.30 36.93
C ASP A 35 -12.39 -12.47 35.89
N ARG A 36 -13.05 -11.39 36.33
CA ARG A 36 -13.74 -10.46 35.43
C ARG A 36 -12.76 -9.69 34.55
N MET A 37 -11.65 -9.21 35.10
CA MET A 37 -10.60 -8.54 34.33
C MET A 37 -9.98 -9.48 33.29
N ASN A 38 -9.63 -10.69 33.69
CA ASN A 38 -9.07 -11.71 32.79
C ASN A 38 -10.07 -12.11 31.69
N SER A 39 -11.34 -12.29 32.03
CA SER A 39 -12.39 -12.64 31.07
C SER A 39 -12.65 -11.51 30.08
N SER A 40 -12.72 -10.25 30.55
CA SER A 40 -12.86 -9.08 29.70
C SER A 40 -11.65 -8.87 28.80
N PHE A 41 -10.44 -9.09 29.31
CA PHE A 41 -9.20 -9.03 28.52
C PHE A 41 -9.17 -10.12 27.44
N SER A 42 -9.50 -11.35 27.80
CA SER A 42 -9.57 -12.47 26.84
C SER A 42 -10.64 -12.22 25.78
N ALA A 43 -11.81 -11.71 26.17
CA ALA A 43 -12.87 -11.35 25.23
C ALA A 43 -12.44 -10.22 24.28
N PHE A 44 -11.70 -9.22 24.79
CA PHE A 44 -11.12 -8.16 23.96
C PHE A 44 -10.10 -8.72 22.96
N GLN A 45 -9.15 -9.55 23.41
CA GLN A 45 -8.18 -10.20 22.53
C GLN A 45 -8.85 -11.04 21.45
N ASN A 46 -9.86 -11.84 21.81
CA ASN A 46 -10.65 -12.62 20.85
C ASN A 46 -11.36 -11.71 19.85
N SER A 47 -12.01 -10.62 20.28
CA SER A 47 -12.67 -9.69 19.36
C SER A 47 -11.70 -9.00 18.39
N GLN A 48 -10.48 -8.67 18.83
CA GLN A 48 -9.44 -8.13 17.95
C GLN A 48 -8.96 -9.18 16.94
N GLN A 49 -8.77 -10.43 17.39
CA GLN A 49 -8.37 -11.52 16.52
C GLN A 49 -9.45 -11.83 15.47
N ASP A 50 -10.72 -11.90 15.87
CA ASP A 50 -11.86 -12.11 14.98
C ASP A 50 -11.97 -10.96 13.95
N SER A 51 -11.73 -9.72 14.38
CA SER A 51 -11.75 -8.56 13.49
C SER A 51 -10.61 -8.61 12.47
N PHE A 52 -9.40 -8.98 12.91
CA PHE A 52 -8.24 -9.17 12.04
C PHE A 52 -8.46 -10.29 11.02
N GLU A 53 -8.99 -11.44 11.45
CA GLU A 53 -9.30 -12.56 10.56
C GLU A 53 -10.38 -12.18 9.54
N SER A 54 -11.43 -11.48 9.97
CA SER A 54 -12.48 -10.97 9.10
C SER A 54 -11.93 -9.96 8.08
N PHE A 55 -11.03 -9.07 8.51
CA PHE A 55 -10.33 -8.15 7.61
C PHE A 55 -9.50 -8.91 6.57
N GLN A 56 -8.65 -9.86 7.01
CA GLN A 56 -7.84 -10.66 6.10
C GLN A 56 -8.69 -11.47 5.10
N ASP A 57 -9.81 -12.06 5.55
CA ASP A 57 -10.73 -12.79 4.69
C ASP A 57 -11.40 -11.88 3.65
N LYS A 58 -11.80 -10.66 4.05
CA LYS A 58 -12.32 -9.65 3.10
C LYS A 58 -11.27 -9.26 2.06
N GLN A 59 -10.04 -8.99 2.50
CA GLN A 59 -8.92 -8.63 1.63
C GLN A 59 -8.60 -9.76 0.65
N GLN A 60 -8.53 -11.00 1.15
CA GLN A 60 -8.25 -12.17 0.32
C GLN A 60 -9.33 -12.38 -0.74
N LYS A 61 -10.61 -12.26 -0.36
CA LYS A 61 -11.73 -12.37 -1.31
C LYS A 61 -11.72 -11.25 -2.36
N ALA A 62 -11.41 -10.02 -1.93
CA ALA A 62 -11.30 -8.88 -2.82
C ALA A 62 -10.13 -9.09 -3.81
N PHE A 63 -8.97 -9.53 -3.32
CA PHE A 63 -7.81 -9.86 -4.13
C PHE A 63 -8.07 -11.01 -5.11
N GLU A 64 -8.74 -12.08 -4.69
CA GLU A 64 -9.12 -13.18 -5.59
C GLU A 64 -10.07 -12.74 -6.69
N LYS A 65 -11.01 -11.84 -6.38
CA LYS A 65 -11.89 -11.24 -7.37
C LYS A 65 -11.09 -10.37 -8.34
N PHE A 66 -10.24 -9.49 -7.83
CA PHE A 66 -9.35 -8.65 -8.62
C PHE A 66 -8.48 -9.49 -9.56
N LYS A 67 -7.80 -10.50 -9.03
CA LYS A 67 -6.98 -11.44 -9.80
C LYS A 67 -7.79 -12.10 -10.92
N LYS A 68 -9.01 -12.56 -10.64
CA LYS A 68 -9.88 -13.13 -11.69
C LYS A 68 -10.21 -12.14 -12.80
N GLU A 69 -10.47 -10.87 -12.46
CA GLU A 69 -10.73 -9.85 -13.48
C GLU A 69 -9.48 -9.50 -14.31
N VAL A 70 -8.30 -9.51 -13.69
CA VAL A 70 -7.02 -9.37 -14.41
C VAL A 70 -6.76 -10.60 -15.30
N ASP A 71 -6.87 -11.81 -14.75
CA ASP A 71 -6.64 -13.07 -15.46
C ASP A 71 -7.54 -13.19 -16.70
N LYS A 72 -8.80 -12.73 -16.63
CA LYS A 72 -9.70 -12.68 -17.80
C LYS A 72 -9.07 -11.95 -18.97
N LYS A 73 -8.41 -10.81 -18.74
CA LYS A 73 -7.82 -9.96 -19.79
C LYS A 73 -6.39 -10.37 -20.15
N TRP A 74 -5.56 -10.63 -19.14
CA TRP A 74 -4.12 -10.82 -19.31
C TRP A 74 -3.72 -12.29 -19.46
N GLY A 75 -4.52 -13.22 -18.96
CA GLY A 75 -4.15 -14.62 -18.80
C GLY A 75 -3.36 -14.87 -17.51
N ALA A 76 -3.54 -16.04 -16.90
CA ALA A 76 -2.98 -16.38 -15.59
C ALA A 76 -1.45 -16.34 -15.54
N GLN A 77 -0.78 -16.61 -16.67
CA GLN A 77 0.68 -16.56 -16.82
C GLN A 77 1.24 -15.13 -16.80
N ASN A 78 0.39 -14.14 -17.11
CA ASN A 78 0.78 -12.74 -17.19
C ASN A 78 0.36 -11.97 -15.95
N PHE A 79 -0.27 -12.56 -14.94
CA PHE A 79 -0.62 -11.85 -13.72
C PHE A 79 0.63 -11.38 -12.96
N LEU A 80 0.74 -10.07 -12.74
CA LEU A 80 1.75 -9.46 -11.88
C LEU A 80 1.11 -8.87 -10.61
N SER A 81 1.82 -8.94 -9.49
CA SER A 81 1.47 -8.30 -8.22
C SER A 81 2.71 -7.64 -7.61
N SER A 82 2.50 -6.64 -6.74
CA SER A 82 3.57 -6.10 -5.93
C SER A 82 4.26 -7.19 -5.11
N ASP A 83 5.56 -7.02 -4.89
CA ASP A 83 6.33 -7.81 -3.94
C ASP A 83 7.15 -6.89 -3.00
N SER A 84 8.17 -7.41 -2.31
CA SER A 84 9.01 -6.60 -1.43
C SER A 84 9.75 -5.48 -2.15
N VAL A 85 10.18 -5.67 -3.40
CA VAL A 85 11.02 -4.73 -4.17
C VAL A 85 10.37 -4.20 -5.44
N SER A 86 9.23 -4.76 -5.82
CA SER A 86 8.47 -4.41 -7.02
C SER A 86 7.13 -3.80 -6.64
N TRP A 87 6.80 -2.65 -7.25
CA TRP A 87 5.49 -2.02 -7.14
C TRP A 87 4.72 -2.18 -8.44
N VAL A 88 3.59 -2.90 -8.38
CA VAL A 88 2.70 -3.10 -9.51
C VAL A 88 1.38 -2.38 -9.26
N GLU A 89 0.86 -1.73 -10.28
CA GLU A 89 -0.46 -1.11 -10.26
C GLU A 89 -1.16 -1.29 -11.61
N TYR A 90 -2.43 -1.71 -11.57
CA TYR A 90 -3.31 -1.78 -12.75
C TYR A 90 -4.21 -0.55 -12.81
N GLN A 91 -4.40 -0.02 -14.01
CA GLN A 91 -5.24 1.13 -14.30
C GLN A 91 -6.15 0.85 -15.50
N ASN A 92 -7.03 1.81 -15.81
CA ASN A 92 -7.93 1.74 -16.97
C ASN A 92 -8.71 0.41 -17.03
N ASN A 93 -9.37 0.05 -15.92
CA ASN A 93 -10.14 -1.20 -15.83
C ASN A 93 -9.29 -2.45 -16.13
N ASN A 94 -8.05 -2.48 -15.63
CA ASN A 94 -7.06 -3.53 -15.86
C ASN A 94 -6.63 -3.68 -17.32
N GLU A 95 -6.65 -2.61 -18.13
CA GLU A 95 -6.14 -2.65 -19.52
C GLU A 95 -4.74 -2.06 -19.65
N SER A 96 -4.27 -1.42 -18.60
CA SER A 96 -2.88 -1.00 -18.48
C SER A 96 -2.36 -1.38 -17.09
N ARG A 97 -1.05 -1.55 -17.01
CA ARG A 97 -0.37 -1.64 -15.72
C ARG A 97 1.00 -0.99 -15.79
N SER A 98 1.50 -0.64 -14.62
CA SER A 98 2.89 -0.27 -14.41
C SER A 98 3.52 -1.20 -13.39
N ALA A 99 4.77 -1.60 -13.61
CA ALA A 99 5.57 -2.42 -12.72
C ALA A 99 6.95 -1.77 -12.51
N VAL A 100 7.20 -1.25 -11.31
CA VAL A 100 8.47 -0.61 -10.95
C VAL A 100 9.30 -1.57 -10.11
N ASN A 101 10.47 -1.97 -10.61
CA ASN A 101 11.43 -2.78 -9.88
C ASN A 101 12.50 -1.86 -9.28
N PHE A 102 12.39 -1.60 -7.97
CA PHE A 102 13.33 -0.70 -7.28
C PHE A 102 14.73 -1.32 -7.08
N LYS A 103 14.87 -2.63 -7.26
CA LYS A 103 16.18 -3.30 -7.22
C LYS A 103 16.91 -3.19 -8.56
N GLU A 104 16.18 -3.34 -9.66
CA GLU A 104 16.74 -3.23 -11.02
C GLU A 104 16.83 -1.77 -11.49
N GLY A 105 16.08 -0.87 -10.87
CA GLY A 105 16.08 0.54 -11.25
C GLY A 105 15.32 0.77 -12.55
N THR A 106 14.22 0.05 -12.77
CA THR A 106 13.42 0.12 -14.00
C THR A 106 11.93 0.20 -13.69
N ALA A 107 11.19 0.89 -14.55
CA ALA A 107 9.74 0.88 -14.59
C ALA A 107 9.27 0.33 -15.94
N THR A 108 8.36 -0.62 -15.92
CA THR A 108 7.75 -1.19 -17.12
C THR A 108 6.30 -0.77 -17.20
N VAL A 109 5.89 -0.19 -18.33
CA VAL A 109 4.51 0.20 -18.62
C VAL A 109 3.98 -0.74 -19.70
N GLU A 110 2.85 -1.37 -19.42
CA GLU A 110 2.23 -2.34 -20.31
C GLU A 110 0.77 -1.99 -20.56
N VAL A 111 0.36 -2.07 -21.82
CA VAL A 111 -1.03 -1.87 -22.24
C VAL A 111 -1.48 -3.03 -23.11
N ILE A 112 -2.70 -3.49 -22.93
CA ILE A 112 -3.30 -4.51 -23.81
C ILE A 112 -4.22 -3.83 -24.82
N LEU A 113 -4.21 -4.37 -26.04
CA LEU A 113 -5.04 -3.94 -27.16
C LEU A 113 -5.93 -5.10 -27.58
N GLU A 114 -7.23 -4.83 -27.66
CA GLU A 114 -8.20 -5.69 -28.32
C GLU A 114 -7.98 -5.68 -29.84
N ALA A 115 -8.51 -6.68 -30.54
CA ALA A 115 -8.24 -6.89 -31.96
C ALA A 115 -8.66 -5.70 -32.86
N ASP A 116 -9.72 -4.99 -32.50
CA ASP A 116 -10.24 -3.82 -33.21
C ASP A 116 -9.48 -2.52 -32.88
N GLU A 117 -8.78 -2.45 -31.75
CA GLU A 117 -7.95 -1.30 -31.38
C GLU A 117 -6.64 -1.23 -32.19
N ILE A 118 -6.15 -2.36 -32.70
CA ILE A 118 -4.84 -2.46 -33.37
C ILE A 118 -4.79 -1.65 -34.67
N GLU A 119 -5.93 -1.47 -35.34
CA GLU A 119 -6.00 -0.76 -36.63
C GLU A 119 -5.84 0.77 -36.47
N ASP A 120 -6.19 1.32 -35.31
CA ASP A 120 -6.10 2.75 -35.02
C ASP A 120 -4.76 3.09 -34.35
N GLN A 121 -3.75 3.34 -35.18
CA GLN A 121 -2.40 3.66 -34.69
C GLN A 121 -2.36 4.89 -33.79
N GLU A 122 -3.23 5.88 -33.99
CA GLU A 122 -3.24 7.09 -33.15
C GLU A 122 -3.84 6.79 -31.79
N ALA A 123 -4.94 6.03 -31.73
CA ALA A 123 -5.50 5.56 -30.47
C ALA A 123 -4.52 4.69 -29.67
N VAL A 124 -3.78 3.81 -30.36
CA VAL A 124 -2.74 2.97 -29.74
C VAL A 124 -1.65 3.83 -29.09
N LYS A 125 -1.14 4.85 -29.82
CA LYS A 125 -0.13 5.76 -29.29
C LYS A 125 -0.66 6.52 -28.08
N GLU A 126 -1.87 7.06 -28.17
CA GLU A 126 -2.51 7.81 -27.09
C GLU A 126 -2.68 6.93 -25.85
N LYS A 127 -3.10 5.68 -26.00
CA LYS A 127 -3.26 4.71 -24.89
C LYS A 127 -1.93 4.48 -24.16
N LEU A 128 -0.84 4.31 -24.90
CA LEU A 128 0.50 4.09 -24.32
C LEU A 128 1.07 5.36 -23.67
N ILE A 129 0.95 6.53 -24.33
CA ILE A 129 1.34 7.82 -23.75
C ILE A 129 0.60 8.05 -22.43
N ASN A 130 -0.73 7.88 -22.42
CA ASN A 130 -1.52 8.04 -21.21
C ASN A 130 -1.09 7.09 -20.09
N ALA A 131 -0.73 5.84 -20.41
CA ALA A 131 -0.22 4.91 -19.41
C ALA A 131 1.11 5.36 -18.79
N ILE A 132 2.02 5.95 -19.59
CA ILE A 132 3.28 6.52 -19.10
C ILE A 132 3.03 7.77 -18.23
N LEU A 133 2.10 8.64 -18.63
CA LEU A 133 1.71 9.80 -17.82
C LEU A 133 1.15 9.38 -16.45
N ILE A 134 0.28 8.36 -16.43
CA ILE A 134 -0.30 7.81 -15.20
C ILE A 134 0.80 7.27 -14.27
N LEU A 135 1.83 6.61 -14.80
CA LEU A 135 2.97 6.15 -14.00
C LEU A 135 3.66 7.31 -13.27
N ASN A 136 3.92 8.42 -13.97
CA ASN A 136 4.57 9.60 -13.40
C ASN A 136 3.72 10.25 -12.30
N GLU A 137 2.39 10.29 -12.48
CA GLU A 137 1.48 10.95 -11.54
C GLU A 137 0.99 10.05 -10.39
N SER A 138 1.21 8.73 -10.48
CA SER A 138 0.60 7.80 -9.54
C SER A 138 1.14 7.98 -8.12
N LYS A 139 0.19 8.16 -7.21
CA LYS A 139 0.36 8.19 -5.75
C LYS A 139 0.27 6.79 -5.11
N GLY A 140 0.12 5.76 -5.94
CA GLY A 140 -0.12 4.38 -5.54
C GLY A 140 -1.43 4.16 -4.80
N LYS A 141 -1.76 2.88 -4.65
CA LYS A 141 -2.92 2.39 -3.92
C LYS A 141 -2.49 1.55 -2.72
N LEU A 142 -3.21 1.67 -1.61
CA LEU A 142 -3.01 0.80 -0.44
C LEU A 142 -3.43 -0.63 -0.76
N GLU A 143 -4.53 -0.77 -1.49
CA GLU A 143 -5.10 -2.05 -1.89
C GLU A 143 -5.25 -2.13 -3.41
N ASP A 144 -4.85 -3.26 -4.00
CA ASP A 144 -5.04 -3.52 -5.43
C ASP A 144 -6.53 -3.73 -5.78
N ALA A 145 -7.28 -4.32 -4.84
CA ALA A 145 -8.71 -4.53 -4.97
C ALA A 145 -9.46 -3.45 -4.20
N GLU A 146 -10.35 -2.71 -4.88
CA GLU A 146 -11.21 -1.75 -4.19
C GLU A 146 -12.16 -2.48 -3.21
N THR A 147 -12.06 -2.11 -1.94
CA THR A 147 -13.04 -2.45 -0.92
C THR A 147 -14.00 -1.26 -0.75
N ASN A 148 -15.31 -1.51 -0.69
CA ASN A 148 -16.32 -0.45 -0.51
C ASN A 148 -16.21 0.30 0.83
N ASP A 149 -15.29 -0.13 1.71
CA ASP A 149 -15.15 0.33 3.09
C ASP A 149 -14.00 1.35 3.28
N SER A 150 -13.17 1.64 2.25
CA SER A 150 -11.99 2.53 2.37
C SER A 150 -12.14 3.82 1.56
N PRO A 151 -12.43 4.98 2.20
CA PRO A 151 -12.64 6.25 1.52
C PRO A 151 -11.35 6.95 1.03
N GLU A 152 -10.16 6.51 1.47
CA GLU A 152 -8.85 7.02 1.02
C GLU A 152 -7.95 5.84 0.62
N ASN A 153 -7.97 5.45 -0.66
CA ASN A 153 -7.12 4.37 -1.20
C ASN A 153 -5.80 4.91 -1.81
N GLN A 154 -5.24 6.00 -1.28
CA GLN A 154 -3.95 6.56 -1.75
C GLN A 154 -2.81 6.12 -0.83
N LEU A 155 -1.69 5.67 -1.42
CA LEU A 155 -0.52 5.22 -0.66
C LEU A 155 0.35 6.40 -0.19
N SER A 156 0.41 7.49 -0.96
CA SER A 156 1.17 8.69 -0.62
C SER A 156 0.47 9.99 -1.03
N GLU A 157 0.86 11.09 -0.39
CA GLU A 157 0.35 12.44 -0.71
C GLU A 157 0.91 12.96 -2.05
N GLU A 158 2.15 12.59 -2.38
CA GLU A 158 2.87 12.94 -3.60
C GLU A 158 3.02 11.71 -4.50
N ALA A 159 3.35 11.91 -5.78
CA ALA A 159 3.58 10.80 -6.69
C ALA A 159 4.79 9.96 -6.23
N ILE A 160 4.68 8.64 -6.38
CA ILE A 160 5.69 7.71 -5.87
C ILE A 160 7.03 7.91 -6.57
N LEU A 161 7.00 8.29 -7.85
CA LEU A 161 8.18 8.43 -8.71
C LEU A 161 8.62 9.87 -8.95
N THR A 162 8.14 10.84 -8.17
CA THR A 162 8.66 12.21 -8.22
C THR A 162 10.19 12.19 -8.11
N ASP A 163 10.85 12.81 -9.09
CA ASP A 163 12.31 12.91 -9.30
C ASP A 163 13.06 11.57 -9.48
N GLN A 164 12.37 10.52 -9.92
CA GLN A 164 12.95 9.17 -10.01
C GLN A 164 12.90 8.53 -11.40
N LEU A 165 12.18 9.11 -12.37
CA LEU A 165 12.23 8.64 -13.76
C LEU A 165 13.38 9.32 -14.51
N ALA A 166 13.95 8.64 -15.49
CA ALA A 166 14.95 9.20 -16.39
C ALA A 166 14.80 8.68 -17.82
N ASN A 167 15.44 9.37 -18.77
CA ASN A 167 15.73 8.81 -20.10
C ASN A 167 17.00 7.93 -20.06
N GLU A 168 17.34 7.34 -21.21
CA GLU A 168 18.54 6.51 -21.38
C GLU A 168 19.85 7.28 -21.13
N GLU A 169 19.86 8.59 -21.34
CA GLU A 169 20.99 9.48 -21.02
C GLU A 169 21.13 9.77 -19.51
N GLY A 170 20.13 9.43 -18.71
CA GLY A 170 20.08 9.68 -17.26
C GLY A 170 19.54 11.06 -16.87
N ASP A 171 19.01 11.83 -17.82
CA ASP A 171 18.30 13.08 -17.55
C ASP A 171 16.97 12.79 -16.89
N LYS A 172 16.65 13.55 -15.83
CA LYS A 172 15.43 13.35 -15.04
C LYS A 172 14.18 13.70 -15.83
N ILE A 173 13.15 12.87 -15.65
CA ILE A 173 11.83 13.07 -16.19
C ILE A 173 10.88 13.53 -15.07
N ASP A 174 10.16 14.61 -15.33
CA ASP A 174 9.21 15.27 -14.44
C ASP A 174 7.99 15.79 -15.22
N ASP A 175 7.05 16.45 -14.52
CA ASP A 175 5.80 16.96 -15.10
C ASP A 175 6.02 17.94 -16.27
N SER A 176 7.19 18.57 -16.39
CA SER A 176 7.50 19.53 -17.45
C SER A 176 7.92 18.87 -18.77
N ASN A 177 8.48 17.66 -18.73
CA ASN A 177 9.03 16.97 -19.91
C ASN A 177 8.45 15.57 -20.16
N ILE A 178 7.68 15.00 -19.22
CA ILE A 178 7.11 13.63 -19.31
C ILE A 178 6.29 13.41 -20.59
N LYS A 179 5.57 14.43 -21.06
CA LYS A 179 4.74 14.31 -22.27
C LYS A 179 5.61 14.14 -23.53
N GLU A 180 6.60 15.01 -23.71
CA GLU A 180 7.53 14.92 -24.85
C GLU A 180 8.34 13.62 -24.77
N PHE A 181 8.75 13.22 -23.57
CA PHE A 181 9.41 11.95 -23.31
C PHE A 181 8.55 10.74 -23.75
N ALA A 182 7.28 10.70 -23.33
CA ALA A 182 6.35 9.64 -23.71
C ALA A 182 6.10 9.61 -25.23
N GLU A 183 5.90 10.76 -25.86
CA GLU A 183 5.75 10.87 -27.32
C GLU A 183 6.99 10.30 -28.04
N ASN A 184 8.20 10.67 -27.59
CA ASN A 184 9.45 10.18 -28.16
C ASN A 184 9.63 8.66 -28.03
N ILE A 185 9.36 8.08 -26.86
CA ILE A 185 9.41 6.62 -26.66
C ILE A 185 8.50 5.91 -27.67
N VAL A 186 7.27 6.40 -27.78
CA VAL A 186 6.25 5.76 -28.61
C VAL A 186 6.56 5.89 -30.10
N GLU A 187 7.17 6.99 -30.52
CA GLU A 187 7.59 7.22 -31.91
C GLU A 187 8.85 6.43 -32.31
N GLN A 188 9.80 6.26 -31.38
CA GLN A 188 11.09 5.60 -31.64
C GLN A 188 10.99 4.06 -31.69
N LYS A 189 9.79 3.51 -31.44
CA LYS A 189 9.48 2.07 -31.52
C LYS A 189 10.31 1.17 -30.61
N GLU A 190 10.79 1.69 -29.48
CA GLU A 190 11.32 0.86 -28.38
C GLU A 190 10.17 0.21 -27.57
N ILE A 191 9.19 -0.32 -28.31
CA ILE A 191 8.01 -0.98 -27.77
C ILE A 191 8.11 -2.45 -28.16
N THR A 192 8.06 -3.32 -27.17
CA THR A 192 7.90 -4.76 -27.42
C THR A 192 6.42 -5.09 -27.53
N ALA A 193 6.07 -5.98 -28.46
CA ALA A 193 4.69 -6.37 -28.71
C ALA A 193 4.57 -7.90 -28.68
N GLU A 194 3.70 -8.42 -27.82
CA GLU A 194 3.47 -9.85 -27.66
C GLU A 194 1.98 -10.17 -27.73
N VAL A 195 1.63 -11.30 -28.36
CA VAL A 195 0.24 -11.78 -28.35
C VAL A 195 0.03 -12.57 -27.06
N ILE A 196 -1.00 -12.18 -26.31
CA ILE A 196 -1.42 -12.85 -25.09
C ILE A 196 -2.83 -13.40 -25.24
N GLU A 197 -3.15 -14.45 -24.50
CA GLU A 197 -4.48 -15.05 -24.44
C GLU A 197 -5.05 -14.85 -23.04
N GLY A 198 -6.19 -14.15 -22.96
CA GLY A 198 -6.93 -13.96 -21.72
C GLY A 198 -7.58 -15.26 -21.23
N ALA A 199 -7.91 -15.33 -19.94
CA ALA A 199 -8.68 -16.47 -19.42
C ALA A 199 -10.13 -16.50 -19.96
N ASP A 200 -10.57 -15.44 -20.64
CA ASP A 200 -11.80 -15.41 -21.43
C ASP A 200 -11.67 -16.09 -22.81
N GLY A 201 -10.45 -16.46 -23.22
CA GLY A 201 -10.14 -17.08 -24.51
C GLY A 201 -9.93 -16.07 -25.65
N GLU A 202 -9.99 -14.77 -25.36
CA GLU A 202 -9.75 -13.71 -26.35
C GLU A 202 -8.25 -13.42 -26.48
N ALA A 203 -7.79 -13.27 -27.72
CA ALA A 203 -6.41 -12.92 -28.03
C ALA A 203 -6.26 -11.40 -28.06
N ARG A 204 -5.22 -10.89 -27.39
CA ARG A 204 -4.90 -9.47 -27.29
C ARG A 204 -3.43 -9.23 -27.61
N VAL A 205 -3.08 -8.00 -27.96
CA VAL A 205 -1.67 -7.59 -28.11
C VAL A 205 -1.27 -6.80 -26.88
N MET A 206 -0.27 -7.29 -26.16
CA MET A 206 0.38 -6.57 -25.06
C MET A 206 1.54 -5.76 -25.63
N LEU A 207 1.47 -4.45 -25.49
CA LEU A 207 2.59 -3.55 -25.74
C LEU A 207 3.31 -3.28 -24.42
N SER A 208 4.63 -3.32 -24.43
CA SER A 208 5.47 -3.12 -23.26
C SER A 208 6.61 -2.15 -23.55
N VAL A 209 6.79 -1.19 -22.65
CA VAL A 209 7.82 -0.15 -22.65
C VAL A 209 8.57 -0.21 -21.32
N THR A 210 9.90 -0.21 -21.39
CA THR A 210 10.76 -0.11 -20.20
C THR A 210 11.37 1.28 -20.13
N ILE A 211 11.33 1.88 -18.94
CA ILE A 211 11.84 3.22 -18.63
C ILE A 211 12.85 3.08 -17.48
N PRO A 212 14.08 3.60 -17.61
CA PRO A 212 15.03 3.57 -16.51
C PRO A 212 14.63 4.54 -15.39
N LEU A 213 14.95 4.18 -14.15
CA LEU A 213 14.94 5.13 -13.06
C LEU A 213 16.21 5.99 -13.10
N ALA A 214 16.10 7.23 -12.61
CA ALA A 214 17.22 8.16 -12.52
C ALA A 214 18.39 7.56 -11.73
N PRO A 215 19.66 7.76 -12.11
CA PRO A 215 20.80 7.12 -11.45
C PRO A 215 20.88 7.33 -9.93
N ASP A 216 20.30 8.40 -9.41
CA ASP A 216 20.25 8.74 -7.98
C ASP A 216 18.91 8.36 -7.30
N TYR A 217 18.04 7.57 -7.93
CA TYR A 217 16.70 7.26 -7.42
C TYR A 217 16.71 6.68 -5.99
N LEU A 218 17.65 5.79 -5.65
CA LEU A 218 17.76 5.23 -4.29
C LEU A 218 18.08 6.30 -3.25
N LYS A 219 18.89 7.29 -3.61
CA LYS A 219 19.21 8.41 -2.74
C LYS A 219 17.96 9.27 -2.52
N VAL A 220 17.25 9.63 -3.59
CA VAL A 220 15.99 10.39 -3.50
C VAL A 220 14.98 9.68 -2.59
N ARG A 221 14.85 8.36 -2.73
CA ARG A 221 13.95 7.54 -1.90
C ARG A 221 14.37 7.51 -0.43
N ALA A 222 15.66 7.31 -0.16
CA ALA A 222 16.18 7.34 1.20
C ALA A 222 15.99 8.71 1.86
N GLU A 223 16.22 9.79 1.11
CA GLU A 223 16.05 11.17 1.58
C GLU A 223 14.61 11.47 2.00
N LYS A 224 13.61 11.00 1.24
CA LYS A 224 12.18 11.11 1.60
C LYS A 224 11.85 10.48 2.97
N LEU A 225 12.58 9.43 3.38
CA LEU A 225 12.36 8.75 4.66
C LEU A 225 13.17 9.31 5.83
N LEU A 226 14.20 10.13 5.56
CA LEU A 226 15.10 10.64 6.61
C LEU A 226 14.37 11.30 7.79
N PRO A 227 13.30 12.10 7.61
CA PRO A 227 12.58 12.67 8.76
C PRO A 227 11.98 11.60 9.68
N LEU A 228 11.39 10.54 9.10
CA LEU A 228 10.78 9.44 9.85
C LEU A 228 11.84 8.58 10.52
N VAL A 229 12.90 8.24 9.79
CA VAL A 229 14.02 7.46 10.30
C VAL A 229 14.70 8.18 11.45
N SER A 230 15.01 9.48 11.29
CA SER A 230 15.68 10.27 12.33
C SER A 230 14.86 10.34 13.62
N LYS A 231 13.54 10.48 13.49
CA LYS A 231 12.61 10.49 14.64
C LYS A 231 12.72 9.19 15.45
N TYR A 232 12.62 8.03 14.79
CA TYR A 232 12.64 6.74 15.49
C TYR A 232 14.04 6.30 15.90
N ALA A 233 15.07 6.63 15.12
CA ALA A 233 16.47 6.47 15.48
C ALA A 233 16.77 7.14 16.83
N TYR A 234 16.36 8.41 16.99
CA TYR A 234 16.49 9.14 18.25
C TYR A 234 15.69 8.51 19.38
N GLN A 235 14.43 8.13 19.12
CA GLN A 235 13.54 7.55 20.13
C GLN A 235 14.08 6.23 20.71
N TYR A 236 14.67 5.37 19.88
CA TYR A 236 15.11 4.03 20.28
C TYR A 236 16.63 3.91 20.47
N GLY A 237 17.40 4.99 20.25
CA GLY A 237 18.86 4.97 20.40
C GLY A 237 19.56 4.09 19.35
N ILE A 238 19.04 4.09 18.12
CA ILE A 238 19.55 3.31 16.99
C ILE A 238 20.16 4.27 15.98
N GLU A 239 21.27 3.89 15.34
CA GLU A 239 21.88 4.68 14.27
C GLU A 239 20.93 4.76 13.05
N PRO A 240 20.63 5.95 12.50
CA PRO A 240 19.79 6.12 11.31
C PRO A 240 20.24 5.26 10.12
N GLU A 241 21.54 5.10 9.95
CA GLU A 241 22.18 4.31 8.89
C GLU A 241 21.81 2.83 8.98
N LEU A 242 21.68 2.29 10.20
CA LEU A 242 21.25 0.91 10.39
C LEU A 242 19.79 0.73 9.96
N ILE A 243 18.92 1.67 10.32
CA ILE A 243 17.50 1.63 9.92
C ILE A 243 17.38 1.71 8.38
N LEU A 244 18.08 2.66 7.75
CA LEU A 244 18.10 2.78 6.29
C LEU A 244 18.69 1.53 5.61
N GLY A 245 19.74 0.94 6.18
CA GLY A 245 20.34 -0.29 5.68
C GLY A 245 19.37 -1.47 5.72
N ILE A 246 18.60 -1.61 6.80
CA ILE A 246 17.54 -2.63 6.89
C ILE A 246 16.45 -2.35 5.86
N ILE A 247 15.95 -1.12 5.76
CA ILE A 247 14.90 -0.77 4.78
C ILE A 247 15.36 -1.08 3.34
N HIS A 248 16.62 -0.77 3.02
CA HIS A 248 17.19 -1.07 1.71
C HIS A 248 17.19 -2.57 1.42
N ILE A 249 17.67 -3.40 2.37
CA ILE A 249 17.73 -4.86 2.20
C ILE A 249 16.34 -5.47 2.09
N GLU A 250 15.39 -5.00 2.90
CA GLU A 250 14.07 -5.60 3.01
C GLU A 250 13.13 -5.18 1.86
N SER A 251 13.22 -3.94 1.37
CA SER A 251 12.23 -3.42 0.42
C SER A 251 12.78 -2.56 -0.71
N TYR A 252 14.08 -2.22 -0.73
CA TYR A 252 14.60 -1.19 -1.63
C TYR A 252 13.79 0.12 -1.55
N PHE A 253 13.31 0.44 -0.34
CA PHE A 253 12.47 1.59 -0.04
C PHE A 253 11.05 1.54 -0.67
N ASN A 254 10.61 0.40 -1.21
CA ASN A 254 9.28 0.24 -1.80
C ASN A 254 8.16 0.57 -0.78
N PRO A 255 7.35 1.63 -1.00
CA PRO A 255 6.30 2.02 -0.06
C PRO A 255 5.14 1.00 0.00
N LYS A 256 4.97 0.18 -1.05
CA LYS A 256 3.94 -0.88 -1.14
C LYS A 256 4.54 -2.28 -0.93
N ALA A 257 5.63 -2.39 -0.19
CA ALA A 257 6.34 -3.65 -0.01
C ALA A 257 5.46 -4.69 0.72
N ILE A 258 5.14 -5.79 0.04
CA ILE A 258 4.40 -6.91 0.61
C ILE A 258 5.08 -8.19 0.15
N SER A 259 5.55 -9.04 1.06
CA SER A 259 6.14 -10.33 0.68
C SER A 259 5.10 -11.45 0.57
N HIS A 260 5.52 -12.53 -0.10
CA HIS A 260 4.81 -13.82 -0.13
C HIS A 260 4.55 -14.42 1.26
N ALA A 261 5.33 -14.03 2.26
CA ALA A 261 5.17 -14.47 3.65
C ALA A 261 4.32 -13.49 4.48
N ASN A 262 3.59 -12.58 3.83
CA ASN A 262 2.78 -11.52 4.44
C ASN A 262 3.58 -10.55 5.33
N ALA A 263 4.87 -10.37 5.03
CA ALA A 263 5.65 -9.28 5.63
C ALA A 263 5.29 -7.97 4.93
N VAL A 264 5.08 -6.90 5.69
CA VAL A 264 4.52 -5.63 5.17
C VAL A 264 5.44 -4.45 5.47
N GLY A 265 5.47 -3.52 4.53
CA GLY A 265 6.09 -2.21 4.66
C GLY A 265 7.59 -2.20 4.47
N LEU A 266 8.18 -1.02 4.66
CA LEU A 266 9.58 -0.71 4.36
C LEU A 266 10.60 -1.64 5.03
N MET A 267 10.28 -2.15 6.22
CA MET A 267 11.14 -3.04 7.01
C MET A 267 10.63 -4.49 7.05
N GLN A 268 9.61 -4.83 6.26
CA GLN A 268 9.06 -6.18 6.12
C GLN A 268 8.78 -6.87 7.47
N LEU A 269 7.89 -6.29 8.26
CA LEU A 269 7.43 -6.91 9.50
C LEU A 269 6.26 -7.85 9.21
N VAL A 270 6.32 -9.08 9.71
CA VAL A 270 5.20 -10.03 9.65
C VAL A 270 4.24 -9.74 10.81
N PRO A 271 2.95 -9.43 10.56
CA PRO A 271 2.00 -9.03 11.61
C PRO A 271 1.83 -10.05 12.74
N SER A 272 1.96 -11.35 12.44
CA SER A 272 1.79 -12.44 13.42
C SER A 272 3.03 -12.72 14.26
N SER A 273 4.19 -12.11 13.95
CA SER A 273 5.44 -12.30 14.70
C SER A 273 6.11 -10.96 15.01
N GLY A 274 7.10 -10.53 14.22
CA GLY A 274 7.85 -9.30 14.48
C GLY A 274 6.96 -8.06 14.61
N GLY A 275 5.84 -8.01 13.89
CA GLY A 275 4.83 -6.96 14.05
C GLY A 275 4.09 -7.02 15.38
N LEU A 276 3.69 -8.22 15.83
CA LEU A 276 3.05 -8.44 17.14
C LEU A 276 3.98 -8.05 18.29
N ASP A 277 5.22 -8.56 18.27
CA ASP A 277 6.22 -8.28 19.30
C ASP A 277 6.55 -6.78 19.38
N SER A 278 6.68 -6.13 18.21
CA SER A 278 6.93 -4.69 18.13
C SER A 278 5.74 -3.88 18.65
N TYR A 279 4.51 -4.26 18.30
CA TYR A 279 3.31 -3.58 18.76
C TYR A 279 3.14 -3.70 20.28
N GLU A 280 3.47 -4.87 20.85
CA GLU A 280 3.50 -5.08 22.30
C GLU A 280 4.57 -4.22 22.97
N TYR A 281 5.78 -4.17 22.41
CA TYR A 281 6.87 -3.36 22.95
C TYR A 281 6.54 -1.85 22.96
N VAL A 282 5.92 -1.35 21.88
CA VAL A 282 5.64 0.09 21.72
C VAL A 282 4.39 0.53 22.48
N TYR A 283 3.32 -0.27 22.45
CA TYR A 283 2.01 0.12 22.97
C TYR A 283 1.56 -0.65 24.23
N GLY A 284 2.32 -1.65 24.66
CA GLY A 284 1.97 -2.51 25.80
C GLY A 284 0.76 -3.42 25.53
N LYS A 285 0.45 -3.67 24.26
CA LYS A 285 -0.73 -4.46 23.83
C LYS A 285 -0.27 -5.60 22.94
N SER A 286 -0.57 -6.83 23.31
CA SER A 286 -0.31 -8.00 22.46
C SER A 286 -1.45 -8.16 21.45
N VAL A 287 -1.41 -7.35 20.39
CA VAL A 287 -2.39 -7.31 19.30
C VAL A 287 -1.63 -7.27 17.98
N LYS A 288 -2.07 -8.06 17.00
CA LYS A 288 -1.50 -8.04 15.65
C LYS A 288 -1.80 -6.67 15.02
N PRO A 289 -0.81 -5.95 14.49
CA PRO A 289 -1.07 -4.73 13.74
C PRO A 289 -1.89 -5.10 12.50
N GLY A 290 -3.01 -4.43 12.33
CA GLY A 290 -3.99 -4.69 11.28
C GLY A 290 -4.96 -3.52 11.24
N GLU A 291 -4.41 -2.39 10.82
CA GLU A 291 -4.99 -1.08 10.45
C GLU A 291 -3.85 -0.05 10.51
#